data_AF-A0A7M2A827-F1
#
_entry.id   AF-A0A7M2A827-F1
#
_cell.length_a   1.000
_cell.length_b   1.000
_cell.length_c   1.000
_cell.angle_alpha   90.00
_cell.angle_beta   90.00
_cell.angle_gamma   90.00
#
_symmetry.space_group_name_H-M   'P 1'
#
loop_
_entity.id
_entity.type
_entity.pdbx_description
1 polymer ?
#
loop_
_entity_poly.entity_id
_entity_poly.type
_entity_poly.pdbx_seq_one_letter_code
_entity_poly.pdbx_strand_id
1 'polypeptide(L)'
;MRIMDYEGFRTHLKKASRQRNEPLIKIVAFQERYMKIEEIQYYDVEQNYMSIQACNTLWMNLKNKSFRNLVSHDLKYFQTMDNLGRHSLENLIRELYDTAVPIFLDYDPDDYYNLQQLSEILVMDENKLIEQLEMGRFKGAFINEEGNWIKPKPDKVELFYN
;
A
#
# COMPACT_ATOMS: atom_id res chain seq x y z
N MET A 1 19.84 8.73 7.89
CA MET A 1 18.80 7.68 7.82
C MET A 1 18.81 7.13 6.40
N ARG A 2 18.87 5.81 6.18
CA ARG A 2 19.30 5.24 4.88
C ARG A 2 18.14 4.69 4.05
N ILE A 3 17.24 5.56 3.57
CA ILE A 3 16.05 5.20 2.77
C ILE A 3 16.39 4.10 1.76
N MET A 4 15.60 3.02 1.75
CA MET A 4 15.77 1.92 0.82
C MET A 4 15.47 2.43 -0.60
N ASP A 5 16.43 2.30 -1.52
CA ASP A 5 16.22 2.66 -2.91
C ASP A 5 15.37 1.60 -3.64
N TYR A 6 14.94 1.93 -4.87
CA TYR A 6 14.07 1.06 -5.67
C TYR A 6 14.66 -0.34 -5.89
N GLU A 7 15.94 -0.47 -6.19
CA GLU A 7 16.56 -1.77 -6.43
C GLU A 7 16.70 -2.59 -5.14
N GLY A 8 16.96 -1.92 -4.01
CA GLY A 8 16.89 -2.51 -2.68
C GLY A 8 15.49 -3.05 -2.38
N PHE A 9 14.46 -2.24 -2.58
CA PHE A 9 13.05 -2.61 -2.37
C PHE A 9 12.63 -3.79 -3.23
N ARG A 10 12.91 -3.71 -4.53
CA ARG A 10 12.63 -4.75 -5.51
C ARG A 10 13.33 -6.07 -5.14
N THR A 11 14.58 -5.99 -4.71
CA THR A 11 15.33 -7.17 -4.26
C THR A 11 14.72 -7.76 -2.99
N HIS A 12 14.32 -6.91 -2.05
CA HIS A 12 13.69 -7.30 -0.81
C HIS A 12 12.35 -8.03 -1.04
N LEU A 13 11.46 -7.46 -1.86
CA LEU A 13 10.20 -8.09 -2.25
C LEU A 13 10.42 -9.44 -2.94
N LYS A 14 11.34 -9.51 -3.91
CA LYS A 14 11.64 -10.76 -4.63
C LYS A 14 12.20 -11.83 -3.69
N LYS A 15 13.06 -11.45 -2.75
CA LYS A 15 13.63 -12.37 -1.76
C LYS A 15 12.54 -12.91 -0.83
N ALA A 16 11.69 -12.04 -0.29
CA ALA A 16 10.59 -12.43 0.59
C ALA A 16 9.57 -13.34 -0.12
N SER A 17 9.21 -13.01 -1.36
CA SER A 17 8.35 -13.86 -2.19
C SER A 17 8.97 -15.24 -2.46
N ARG A 18 10.25 -15.31 -2.84
CA ARG A 18 10.93 -16.58 -3.15
C ARG A 18 11.13 -17.48 -1.94
N GLN A 19 11.44 -16.91 -0.77
CA GLN A 19 11.87 -17.67 0.40
C GLN A 19 10.74 -17.97 1.38
N ARG A 20 9.75 -17.06 1.49
CA ARG A 20 8.73 -17.11 2.54
C ARG A 20 7.30 -17.14 1.98
N ASN A 21 7.12 -16.80 0.71
CA ASN A 21 5.82 -16.67 0.05
C ASN A 21 4.84 -15.81 0.88
N GLU A 22 5.37 -14.73 1.45
CA GLU A 22 4.64 -13.81 2.31
C GLU A 22 3.85 -12.77 1.49
N PRO A 23 2.66 -12.38 1.97
CA PRO A 23 1.95 -11.20 1.49
C PRO A 23 2.83 -9.94 1.48
N LEU A 24 2.66 -9.07 0.49
CA LEU A 24 3.40 -7.81 0.38
C LEU A 24 3.32 -6.98 1.67
N ILE A 25 2.13 -6.91 2.27
CA ILE A 25 1.84 -6.19 3.51
C ILE A 25 2.70 -6.65 4.69
N LYS A 26 3.11 -7.93 4.74
CA LYS A 26 3.99 -8.44 5.82
C LYS A 26 5.46 -8.12 5.60
N ILE A 27 5.80 -7.59 4.44
CA ILE A 27 7.18 -7.30 4.03
C ILE A 27 7.47 -5.81 4.25
N VAL A 28 6.51 -4.94 3.90
CA VAL A 28 6.65 -3.48 3.96
C VAL A 28 5.31 -2.84 4.32
N ALA A 29 5.34 -1.78 5.13
CA ALA A 29 4.19 -0.90 5.33
C ALA A 29 3.90 -0.06 4.08
N PHE A 30 2.62 0.19 3.79
CA PHE A 30 2.21 0.95 2.62
C PHE A 30 1.30 2.12 2.98
N GLN A 31 1.66 3.31 2.51
CA GLN A 31 0.82 4.48 2.53
C GLN A 31 -0.06 4.48 1.28
N GLU A 32 -1.36 4.60 1.48
CA GLU A 32 -2.28 4.75 0.38
C GLU A 32 -2.14 6.14 -0.22
N ARG A 33 -1.58 6.19 -1.43
CA ARG A 33 -1.49 7.41 -2.24
C ARG A 33 -2.74 7.63 -3.09
N TYR A 34 -3.55 6.58 -3.25
CA TYR A 34 -4.65 6.52 -4.22
C TYR A 34 -6.01 6.57 -3.55
N MET A 35 -6.97 7.14 -4.26
CA MET A 35 -8.37 6.83 -4.05
C MET A 35 -8.60 5.45 -4.69
N LYS A 36 -9.13 4.44 -3.96
CA LYS A 36 -9.63 3.10 -4.39
C LYS A 36 -9.09 2.51 -5.72
N ILE A 37 -8.84 1.20 -5.84
CA ILE A 37 -8.39 0.60 -7.14
C ILE A 37 -9.34 0.92 -8.31
N GLU A 38 -10.62 1.18 -8.02
CA GLU A 38 -11.66 1.64 -8.96
C GLU A 38 -11.39 3.04 -9.54
N GLU A 39 -10.78 3.91 -8.74
CA GLU A 39 -10.37 5.25 -9.13
C GLU A 39 -8.90 5.30 -9.56
N ILE A 40 -8.09 4.25 -9.30
CA ILE A 40 -6.77 4.10 -9.92
C ILE A 40 -6.93 4.23 -11.44
N GLN A 41 -7.81 3.48 -12.10
CA GLN A 41 -8.02 3.64 -13.55
C GLN A 41 -8.33 5.08 -13.99
N TYR A 42 -9.02 5.87 -13.16
CA TYR A 42 -9.42 7.24 -13.51
C TYR A 42 -8.29 8.26 -13.27
N TYR A 43 -7.66 8.22 -12.10
CA TYR A 43 -6.52 9.09 -11.75
C TYR A 43 -5.25 8.73 -12.53
N ASP A 44 -5.10 7.46 -12.86
CA ASP A 44 -3.94 6.93 -13.56
C ASP A 44 -3.97 7.22 -15.06
N VAL A 45 -5.15 7.32 -15.68
CA VAL A 45 -5.24 7.84 -17.06
C VAL A 45 -4.77 9.29 -17.14
N GLU A 46 -4.98 10.09 -16.08
CA GLU A 46 -4.52 11.48 -16.02
C GLU A 46 -3.05 11.62 -15.61
N GLN A 47 -2.53 10.73 -14.76
CA GLN A 47 -1.20 10.87 -14.15
C GLN A 47 -0.17 9.79 -14.56
N ASN A 48 -0.60 8.71 -15.21
CA ASN A 48 0.19 7.56 -15.70
C ASN A 48 1.14 6.93 -14.65
N TYR A 49 0.64 6.73 -13.44
CA TYR A 49 1.29 5.94 -12.40
C TYR A 49 1.40 4.45 -12.80
N MET A 50 0.28 3.77 -13.09
CA MET A 50 0.23 2.39 -13.52
C MET A 50 -0.20 2.25 -15.01
N SER A 51 0.29 1.20 -15.68
CA SER A 51 -0.09 0.93 -17.06
C SER A 51 -1.55 0.47 -17.12
N ILE A 52 -2.32 0.95 -18.12
CA ILE A 52 -3.72 0.52 -18.36
C ILE A 52 -3.86 -1.01 -18.34
N GLN A 53 -2.89 -1.73 -18.91
CA GLN A 53 -2.87 -3.18 -18.90
C GLN A 53 -2.73 -3.77 -17.48
N ALA A 54 -1.83 -3.24 -16.66
CA ALA A 54 -1.70 -3.68 -15.26
C ALA A 54 -2.99 -3.41 -14.47
N CYS A 55 -3.57 -2.21 -14.60
CA CYS A 55 -4.83 -1.86 -13.95
C CYS A 55 -5.95 -2.84 -14.34
N ASN A 56 -6.13 -3.07 -15.65
CA ASN A 56 -7.15 -3.97 -16.17
C ASN A 56 -6.95 -5.42 -15.70
N THR A 57 -5.72 -5.91 -15.71
CA THR A 57 -5.44 -7.27 -15.24
C THR A 57 -5.67 -7.41 -13.74
N LEU A 58 -5.23 -6.44 -12.93
CA LEU A 58 -5.52 -6.43 -11.49
C LEU A 58 -7.03 -6.38 -11.22
N TRP A 59 -7.75 -5.53 -11.95
CA TRP A 59 -9.20 -5.39 -11.85
C TRP A 59 -9.96 -6.69 -12.09
N MET A 60 -9.56 -7.45 -13.12
CA MET A 60 -10.21 -8.69 -13.50
C MET A 60 -9.91 -9.84 -12.54
N ASN A 61 -8.78 -9.80 -11.83
CA ASN A 61 -8.31 -10.91 -10.99
C ASN A 61 -8.50 -10.69 -9.49
N LEU A 62 -8.52 -9.43 -9.02
CA LEU A 62 -8.74 -9.10 -7.61
C LEU A 62 -10.24 -9.11 -7.30
N LYS A 63 -10.68 -10.03 -6.42
CA LYS A 63 -12.09 -10.13 -5.98
C LYS A 63 -12.56 -8.88 -5.23
N ASN A 64 -11.67 -8.28 -4.42
CA ASN A 64 -11.90 -7.04 -3.71
C ASN A 64 -10.95 -5.98 -4.26
N LYS A 65 -11.47 -4.80 -4.59
CA LYS A 65 -10.74 -3.72 -5.25
C LYS A 65 -10.20 -2.70 -4.24
N SER A 66 -9.94 -3.13 -3.02
CA SER A 66 -9.21 -2.31 -2.06
C SER A 66 -7.70 -2.48 -2.20
N PHE A 67 -6.95 -1.42 -1.92
CA PHE A 67 -5.50 -1.48 -1.87
C PHE A 67 -5.01 -2.46 -0.79
N ARG A 68 -5.69 -2.53 0.36
CA ARG A 68 -5.46 -3.58 1.36
C ARG A 68 -5.51 -4.97 0.74
N ASN A 69 -6.50 -5.26 -0.10
CA ASN A 69 -6.58 -6.54 -0.79
C ASN A 69 -5.40 -6.75 -1.74
N LEU A 70 -4.99 -5.72 -2.50
CA LEU A 70 -3.81 -5.79 -3.36
C LEU A 70 -2.55 -6.14 -2.56
N VAL A 71 -2.24 -5.42 -1.49
CA VAL A 71 -1.03 -5.68 -0.69
C VAL A 71 -1.13 -6.94 0.18
N SER A 72 -2.33 -7.52 0.34
CA SER A 72 -2.52 -8.79 1.06
C SER A 72 -2.12 -10.04 0.26
N HIS A 73 -1.77 -9.89 -1.02
CA HIS A 73 -1.27 -10.99 -1.85
C HIS A 73 0.26 -11.01 -1.87
N ASP A 74 0.85 -12.18 -2.12
CA ASP A 74 2.28 -12.30 -2.36
C ASP A 74 2.65 -11.89 -3.80
N LEU A 75 3.94 -11.70 -4.09
CA LEU A 75 4.37 -11.30 -5.44
C LEU A 75 4.11 -12.39 -6.50
N LYS A 76 4.05 -13.66 -6.10
CA LYS A 76 3.85 -14.80 -7.02
C LYS A 76 2.42 -14.83 -7.55
N TYR A 77 1.45 -14.45 -6.73
CA TYR A 77 0.05 -14.27 -7.14
C TYR A 77 -0.07 -13.38 -8.40
N PHE A 78 0.63 -12.25 -8.41
CA PHE A 78 0.66 -11.36 -9.59
C PHE A 78 1.43 -11.96 -10.76
N GLN A 79 2.54 -12.67 -10.51
CA GLN A 79 3.31 -13.35 -11.55
C GLN A 79 2.52 -14.45 -12.27
N THR A 80 1.50 -15.00 -11.61
CA THR A 80 0.61 -16.03 -12.18
C THR A 80 -0.62 -15.47 -12.89
N MET A 81 -0.83 -14.15 -12.90
CA MET A 81 -1.97 -13.55 -13.58
C MET A 81 -1.80 -13.59 -15.10
N ASP A 82 -2.76 -14.22 -15.77
CA ASP A 82 -2.86 -14.17 -17.22
C ASP A 82 -2.98 -12.70 -17.68
N ASN A 83 -2.19 -12.34 -18.70
CA ASN A 83 -2.10 -10.99 -19.28
C ASN A 83 -1.38 -9.93 -18.43
N LEU A 84 -0.81 -10.25 -17.27
CA LEU A 84 0.12 -9.34 -16.58
C LEU A 84 1.53 -9.52 -17.15
N GLY A 85 1.82 -8.82 -18.25
CA GLY A 85 3.12 -8.87 -18.90
C GLY A 85 4.26 -8.38 -18.00
N ARG A 86 5.51 -8.73 -18.35
CA ARG A 86 6.71 -8.37 -17.56
C ARG A 86 6.83 -6.86 -17.29
N HIS A 87 6.52 -6.01 -18.27
CA HIS A 87 6.57 -4.55 -18.12
C HIS A 87 5.48 -4.04 -17.17
N SER A 88 4.26 -4.56 -17.28
CA SER A 88 3.14 -4.24 -16.39
C SER A 88 3.42 -4.68 -14.95
N LEU A 89 4.03 -5.86 -14.76
CA LEU A 89 4.47 -6.31 -13.44
C LEU A 89 5.57 -5.41 -12.86
N GLU A 90 6.55 -5.00 -13.67
CA GLU A 90 7.61 -4.11 -13.20
C GLU A 90 7.07 -2.72 -12.82
N ASN A 91 6.08 -2.23 -13.57
CA ASN A 91 5.37 -1.00 -13.25
C ASN A 91 4.55 -1.13 -11.96
N LEU A 92 3.84 -2.24 -11.72
CA LEU A 92 3.21 -2.53 -10.42
C LEU A 92 4.23 -2.50 -9.27
N ILE A 93 5.41 -3.10 -9.44
CA ILE A 93 6.45 -3.08 -8.41
C ILE A 93 6.95 -1.64 -8.14
N ARG A 94 7.01 -0.80 -9.17
CA ARG A 94 7.35 0.62 -9.02
C ARG A 94 6.27 1.39 -8.25
N GLU A 95 5.01 1.13 -8.52
CA GLU A 95 3.90 1.70 -7.76
C GLU A 95 3.90 1.26 -6.30
N LEU A 96 4.20 0.00 -6.03
CA LEU A 96 4.40 -0.50 -4.68
C LEU A 96 5.58 0.19 -3.98
N TYR A 97 6.65 0.54 -4.71
CA TYR A 97 7.77 1.29 -4.15
C TYR A 97 7.38 2.73 -3.80
N ASP A 98 6.65 3.41 -4.69
CA ASP A 98 6.24 4.81 -4.48
C ASP A 98 5.18 4.98 -3.38
N THR A 99 4.48 3.88 -3.04
CA THR A 99 3.51 3.81 -1.92
C THR A 99 4.11 3.16 -0.67
N ALA A 100 5.29 2.55 -0.77
CA ALA A 100 5.96 1.99 0.38
C ALA A 100 6.36 3.12 1.34
N VAL A 101 6.01 2.96 2.60
CA VAL A 101 6.60 3.81 3.64
C VAL A 101 8.04 3.33 3.79
N PRO A 102 9.05 4.18 3.53
CA PRO A 102 10.44 3.74 3.52
C PRO A 102 10.79 3.10 4.88
N ILE A 103 11.17 1.82 4.82
CA ILE A 103 11.42 1.00 6.01
C ILE A 103 12.65 1.54 6.77
N PHE A 104 12.36 2.30 7.83
CA PHE A 104 13.10 2.38 9.10
C PHE A 104 12.10 2.47 10.26
N LEU A 105 11.07 1.65 10.22
CA LEU A 105 9.96 1.73 11.15
C LEU A 105 10.29 0.98 12.45
N ASP A 106 11.32 1.44 13.18
CA ASP A 106 11.33 1.42 14.66
C ASP A 106 10.37 2.54 15.10
N TYR A 107 9.07 2.36 14.82
CA TYR A 107 8.06 3.30 15.26
C TYR A 107 7.46 2.82 16.56
N ASP A 108 7.32 3.74 17.51
CA ASP A 108 6.63 3.48 18.75
C ASP A 108 5.12 3.42 18.46
N PRO A 109 4.42 2.30 18.71
CA PRO A 109 2.97 2.20 18.53
C PRO A 109 2.21 3.32 19.25
N ASP A 110 2.75 3.85 20.35
CA ASP A 110 2.15 4.94 21.12
C ASP A 110 2.16 6.28 20.37
N ASP A 111 2.95 6.44 19.30
CA ASP A 111 2.97 7.65 18.47
C ASP A 111 1.86 7.68 17.39
N TYR A 112 1.03 6.63 17.32
CA TYR A 112 0.02 6.45 16.29
C TYR A 112 -1.37 6.24 16.89
N TYR A 113 -2.39 6.63 16.14
CA TYR A 113 -3.75 6.18 16.35
C TYR A 113 -3.99 4.91 15.54
N ASN A 114 -4.55 3.89 16.19
CA ASN A 114 -5.08 2.72 15.51
C ASN A 114 -6.51 2.98 14.98
N LEU A 115 -7.04 2.02 14.21
CA LEU A 115 -8.37 2.14 13.59
C LEU A 115 -9.49 2.43 14.61
N GLN A 116 -9.49 1.74 15.76
CA GLN A 116 -10.50 1.93 16.80
C GLN A 116 -10.44 3.34 17.39
N GLN A 117 -9.24 3.81 17.75
CA GLN A 117 -9.03 5.16 18.27
C GLN A 117 -9.46 6.23 17.26
N LEU A 118 -9.13 6.04 15.98
CA LEU A 118 -9.55 6.95 14.91
C LEU A 118 -11.08 6.96 14.75
N SER A 119 -11.72 5.79 14.80
CA SER A 119 -13.18 5.63 14.75
C SER A 119 -13.87 6.39 15.87
N GLU A 120 -13.35 6.27 17.10
CA GLU A 120 -13.84 6.97 18.29
C GLU A 120 -13.65 8.49 18.19
N ILE A 121 -12.45 8.95 17.79
CA ILE A 121 -12.13 10.39 17.66
C ILE A 121 -13.00 11.06 16.59
N LEU A 122 -13.19 10.38 15.45
CA LEU A 122 -13.91 10.91 14.31
C LEU A 122 -15.43 10.69 14.41
N VAL A 123 -15.88 9.93 15.42
CA VAL A 123 -17.27 9.51 15.60
C VAL A 123 -17.80 8.88 14.31
N MET A 124 -17.03 7.94 13.76
CA MET A 124 -17.26 7.34 12.44
C MET A 124 -17.24 5.81 12.53
N ASP A 125 -18.14 5.14 11.81
CA ASP A 125 -18.11 3.68 11.66
C ASP A 125 -16.78 3.19 11.09
N GLU A 126 -16.25 2.07 11.61
CA GLU A 126 -14.93 1.55 11.22
C GLU A 126 -14.86 1.18 9.73
N ASN A 127 -15.92 0.65 9.13
CA ASN A 127 -15.90 0.31 7.70
C ASN A 127 -15.85 1.58 6.85
N LYS A 128 -16.63 2.60 7.23
CA LYS A 128 -16.56 3.92 6.58
C LYS A 128 -15.17 4.53 6.74
N LEU A 129 -14.56 4.41 7.91
CA LEU A 129 -13.21 4.91 8.16
C LEU A 129 -12.17 4.17 7.30
N ILE A 130 -12.25 2.84 7.21
CA ILE A 130 -11.41 2.05 6.31
C ILE A 130 -11.56 2.54 4.87
N GLU A 131 -12.78 2.76 4.38
CA GLU A 131 -12.97 3.28 3.03
C GLU A 131 -12.32 4.65 2.83
N GLN A 132 -12.38 5.54 3.82
CA GLN A 132 -11.74 6.87 3.74
C GLN A 132 -10.20 6.80 3.82
N LEU A 133 -9.66 5.85 4.59
CA LEU A 133 -8.23 5.53 4.65
C LEU A 133 -7.76 4.97 3.30
N GLU A 134 -8.54 4.05 2.73
CA GLU A 134 -8.37 3.51 1.38
C GLU A 134 -8.62 4.55 0.27
N MET A 135 -9.12 5.73 0.64
CA MET A 135 -9.22 6.87 -0.27
C MET A 135 -8.04 7.84 -0.15
N GLY A 136 -7.03 7.53 0.68
CA GLY A 136 -5.91 8.44 0.94
C GLY A 136 -6.31 9.75 1.62
N ARG A 137 -7.53 9.84 2.20
CA ARG A 137 -8.04 11.09 2.81
C ARG A 137 -7.37 11.45 4.13
N PHE A 138 -6.65 10.51 4.73
CA PHE A 138 -5.88 10.72 5.95
C PHE A 138 -4.40 10.80 5.63
N LYS A 139 -3.90 12.04 5.51
CA LYS A 139 -2.50 12.30 5.22
C LYS A 139 -1.58 11.59 6.23
N GLY A 140 -0.61 10.82 5.71
CA GLY A 140 0.36 10.07 6.51
C GLY A 140 -0.18 8.79 7.17
N ALA A 141 -1.44 8.41 6.92
CA ALA A 141 -1.93 7.10 7.35
C ALA A 141 -1.36 6.00 6.45
N PHE A 142 -1.08 4.84 7.03
CA PHE A 142 -0.56 3.69 6.32
C PHE A 142 -1.02 2.38 6.96
N ILE A 143 -0.89 1.29 6.20
CA ILE A 143 -1.12 -0.06 6.70
C ILE A 143 0.21 -0.65 7.13
N ASN A 144 0.29 -1.11 8.37
CA ASN A 144 1.48 -1.72 8.92
C ASN A 144 1.64 -3.21 8.51
N GLU A 145 2.71 -3.81 9.00
CA GLU A 145 3.13 -5.18 8.68
C GLU A 145 2.15 -6.26 9.20
N GLU A 146 1.30 -5.90 10.16
CA GLU A 146 0.23 -6.75 10.68
C GLU A 146 -1.08 -6.62 9.89
N GLY A 147 -1.14 -5.66 8.96
CA GLY A 147 -2.32 -5.34 8.19
C GLY A 147 -3.30 -4.41 8.89
N ASN A 148 -2.83 -3.67 9.90
CA ASN A 148 -3.61 -2.71 10.67
C ASN A 148 -3.38 -1.29 10.13
N TRP A 149 -4.48 -0.56 9.97
CA TRP A 149 -4.43 0.87 9.64
C TRP A 149 -3.95 1.66 10.86
N ILE A 150 -2.91 2.47 10.66
CA ILE A 150 -2.40 3.39 11.67
C ILE A 150 -2.17 4.77 11.08
N LYS A 151 -2.29 5.79 11.94
CA LYS A 151 -2.08 7.19 11.55
C LYS A 151 -1.24 7.91 12.61
N PRO A 152 -0.18 8.63 12.23
CA PRO A 152 0.59 9.44 13.18
C PRO A 152 -0.30 10.44 13.92
N LYS A 153 -0.05 10.57 15.23
CA LYS A 153 -0.64 11.63 16.05
C LYS A 153 -0.17 13.02 15.58
N PRO A 154 -0.96 14.09 15.79
CA PRO A 154 -0.69 15.41 15.20
C PRO A 154 0.68 16.00 15.55
N ASP A 155 1.18 15.70 16.75
CA ASP A 155 2.49 16.12 17.27
C ASP A 155 3.67 15.30 16.71
N LYS A 156 3.39 14.24 15.95
CA LYS A 156 4.38 13.31 15.37
C LYS A 156 4.42 13.35 13.84
N VAL A 157 3.68 14.27 13.22
CA VAL A 157 3.54 14.38 11.76
C VAL A 157 4.85 14.74 11.05
N GLU A 158 5.77 15.43 11.72
CA GLU A 158 7.07 15.85 11.15
C GLU A 158 8.00 14.67 10.81
N LEU A 159 7.73 13.47 11.33
CA LEU A 159 8.50 12.25 11.04
C LEU A 159 8.38 11.77 9.57
N PHE A 160 7.42 12.30 8.81
CA PHE A 160 7.08 11.84 7.45
C PHE A 160 7.26 12.91 6.35
N TYR A 161 7.73 14.12 6.69
CA TYR A 161 7.93 15.23 5.74
C TYR A 161 9.35 15.81 5.82
N ASN A 162 10.37 14.97 5.59
CA ASN A 162 11.73 15.42 5.29
C ASN A 162 12.24 14.76 4.00
#